data_AF-A0A2V6XJJ5-F1
#
_entry.id   AF-A0A2V6XJJ5-F1
#
_cell.length_a   1.000
_cell.length_b   1.000
_cell.length_c   1.000
_cell.angle_alpha   90.00
_cell.angle_beta   90.00
_cell.angle_gamma   90.00
#
_symmetry.space_group_name_H-M   'P 1'
#
loop_
_entity.id
_entity.type
_entity.pdbx_description
1 polymer ?
#
loop_
_entity_poly.entity_id
_entity_poly.type
_entity_poly.pdbx_seq_one_letter_code
_entity_poly.pdbx_strand_id
1 'polypeptide(L)'
;PGHPKYQGHDGGDQWHRDAAYHQGTVWAFLLGPFALAHFKVYGNAEAARSFLSPMAHHLGDYGLGSVAEILDGDSPFAPRGCIAQAWSVAETLRAWHELAAG
;
A
#
# COMPACT_ATOMS: atom_id res chain seq x y z
N PRO A 1 3.58 10.44 10.19
CA PRO A 1 2.93 10.33 11.52
C PRO A 1 3.00 11.60 12.39
N GLY A 2 4.11 12.36 12.42
CA GLY A 2 4.27 13.48 13.36
C GLY A 2 3.42 14.74 13.12
N HIS A 3 2.56 14.76 12.10
CA HIS A 3 1.67 15.89 11.82
C HIS A 3 0.42 15.80 12.70
N PRO A 4 -0.08 16.89 13.32
CA PRO A 4 -1.20 16.85 14.28
C PRO A 4 -2.53 16.39 13.68
N LYS A 5 -2.66 16.39 12.35
CA LYS A 5 -3.85 15.87 11.63
C LYS A 5 -3.70 14.42 11.14
N TYR A 6 -2.59 13.76 11.45
CA TYR A 6 -2.39 12.36 11.08
C TYR A 6 -3.39 11.46 11.81
N GLN A 7 -4.06 10.58 11.07
CA GLN A 7 -5.00 9.58 11.56
C GLN A 7 -4.61 8.21 11.01
N GLY A 8 -3.85 7.44 11.79
CA GLY A 8 -3.27 6.17 11.33
C GLY A 8 -4.23 4.99 11.31
N HIS A 9 -5.43 5.09 11.87
CA HIS A 9 -6.44 4.03 11.82
C HIS A 9 -7.69 4.53 11.10
N ASP A 10 -8.12 3.80 10.07
CA ASP A 10 -9.34 4.07 9.33
C ASP A 10 -10.47 3.20 9.88
N GLY A 11 -11.18 3.74 10.89
CA GLY A 11 -12.27 3.05 11.60
C GLY A 11 -13.19 4.02 12.32
N GLY A 12 -14.35 3.52 12.78
CA GLY A 12 -15.38 4.33 13.41
C GLY A 12 -16.55 4.64 12.47
N ASP A 13 -17.26 5.74 12.72
CA ASP A 13 -18.36 6.19 11.86
C ASP A 13 -17.84 6.72 10.50
N GLN A 14 -18.76 7.01 9.59
CA GLN A 14 -18.40 7.51 8.26
C GLN A 14 -17.54 8.78 8.31
N TRP A 15 -17.79 9.67 9.27
CA TRP A 15 -17.04 10.92 9.39
C TRP A 15 -15.57 10.69 9.72
N HIS A 16 -15.30 9.76 10.64
CA HIS A 16 -13.92 9.41 11.01
C HIS A 16 -13.19 8.74 9.84
N ARG A 17 -13.87 7.88 9.07
CA ARG A 17 -13.28 7.26 7.89
C ARG A 17 -12.96 8.27 6.79
N ASP A 18 -13.91 9.15 6.47
CA ASP A 18 -13.73 10.19 5.45
C ASP A 18 -12.60 11.17 5.85
N ALA A 19 -12.44 11.45 7.15
CA ALA A 19 -11.35 12.29 7.66
C ALA A 19 -9.98 11.61 7.58
N ALA A 20 -9.90 10.30 7.82
CA ALA A 20 -8.67 9.52 7.78
C ALA A 20 -8.20 9.16 6.35
N TYR A 21 -9.15 9.03 5.41
CA TYR A 21 -8.98 8.49 4.04
C TYR A 21 -7.79 9.07 3.25
N HIS A 22 -7.43 10.33 3.51
CA HIS A 22 -6.25 11.00 2.92
C HIS A 22 -5.27 11.58 3.95
N GLN A 23 -5.44 11.28 5.23
CA GLN A 23 -4.68 11.87 6.34
C GLN A 23 -4.00 10.82 7.23
N GLY A 24 -3.73 9.63 6.70
CA GLY A 24 -2.95 8.61 7.40
C GLY A 24 -3.23 7.21 6.88
N THR A 25 -4.37 7.01 6.21
CA THR A 25 -4.64 5.81 5.42
C THR A 25 -3.57 5.60 4.34
N VAL A 26 -3.10 4.36 4.23
CA VAL A 26 -2.13 3.92 3.23
C VAL A 26 -2.87 3.36 2.04
N TRP A 27 -2.65 3.96 0.87
CA TRP A 27 -3.19 3.46 -0.39
C TRP A 27 -2.22 2.45 -1.01
N ALA A 28 -2.65 1.19 -1.14
CA ALA A 28 -1.75 0.11 -1.56
C ALA A 28 -1.14 0.35 -2.94
N PHE A 29 -1.90 0.95 -3.88
CA PHE A 29 -1.40 1.23 -5.22
C PHE A 29 -0.18 2.17 -5.24
N LEU A 30 0.01 3.04 -4.23
CA LEU A 30 1.13 3.98 -4.18
C LEU A 30 2.49 3.28 -3.96
N LEU A 31 2.47 2.02 -3.51
CA LEU A 31 3.68 1.24 -3.27
C LEU A 31 4.43 0.93 -4.56
N GLY A 32 3.72 0.65 -5.66
CA GLY A 32 4.28 0.43 -6.99
C GLY A 32 5.11 1.62 -7.52
N PRO A 33 4.52 2.83 -7.68
CA PRO A 33 5.25 3.99 -8.14
C PRO A 33 6.34 4.43 -7.15
N PHE A 34 6.14 4.23 -5.84
CA PHE A 34 7.17 4.49 -4.83
C PHE A 34 8.41 3.60 -5.05
N ALA A 35 8.24 2.29 -5.20
CA ALA A 35 9.33 1.35 -5.42
C ALA A 35 10.13 1.70 -6.70
N LEU A 36 9.44 2.03 -7.79
CA LEU A 36 10.08 2.44 -9.04
C LEU A 36 10.79 3.79 -8.94
N ALA A 37 10.21 4.76 -8.22
CA ALA A 37 10.86 6.04 -7.97
C ALA A 37 12.14 5.84 -7.13
N HIS A 38 12.09 4.98 -6.11
CA HIS A 38 13.26 4.63 -5.32
C HIS A 38 14.36 3.99 -6.21
N PHE A 39 14.00 3.05 -7.08
CA PHE A 39 14.95 2.48 -8.03
C PHE A 39 15.57 3.52 -8.96
N LYS A 40 14.77 4.44 -9.52
CA LYS A 40 15.28 5.50 -10.40
C LYS A 40 16.29 6.43 -9.71
N VAL A 41 16.11 6.70 -8.42
CA VAL A 41 16.99 7.60 -7.66
C VAL A 41 18.26 6.87 -7.20
N TYR A 42 18.15 5.63 -6.73
CA TYR A 42 19.24 4.95 -6.03
C TYR A 42 19.87 3.79 -6.80
N GLY A 43 19.29 3.37 -7.92
CA GLY A 43 19.80 2.28 -8.76
C GLY A 43 19.78 0.89 -8.10
N ASN A 44 19.13 0.73 -6.94
CA ASN A 44 19.10 -0.53 -6.20
C ASN A 44 17.74 -1.23 -6.36
N ALA A 45 17.68 -2.20 -7.27
CA ALA A 45 16.47 -2.97 -7.57
C ALA A 45 16.07 -3.93 -6.43
N GLU A 46 17.03 -4.45 -5.66
CA GLU A 46 16.75 -5.30 -4.50
C GLU A 46 16.02 -4.51 -3.40
N ALA A 47 16.56 -3.34 -3.04
CA ALA A 47 15.93 -2.44 -2.08
C ALA A 47 14.54 -2.01 -2.56
N ALA A 48 14.40 -1.63 -3.83
CA ALA A 48 13.11 -1.26 -4.41
C ALA A 48 12.07 -2.40 -4.34
N ARG A 49 12.47 -3.64 -4.66
CA ARG A 49 11.56 -4.81 -4.57
C ARG A 49 11.17 -5.13 -3.14
N SER A 50 12.04 -4.89 -2.17
CA SER A 50 11.75 -5.16 -0.75
C SER A 50 10.53 -4.39 -0.23
N PHE A 51 10.22 -3.22 -0.80
CA PHE A 51 9.02 -2.47 -0.45
C PHE A 51 7.73 -3.19 -0.87
N LEU A 52 7.77 -4.01 -1.94
CA LEU A 52 6.61 -4.76 -2.44
C LEU A 52 6.42 -6.10 -1.72
N SER A 53 7.46 -6.64 -1.09
CA SER A 53 7.43 -7.95 -0.42
C SER A 53 6.29 -8.14 0.60
N PRO A 54 5.90 -7.14 1.41
CA PRO A 54 4.76 -7.28 2.33
C PRO A 54 3.43 -7.61 1.63
N MET A 55 3.26 -7.25 0.35
CA MET A 55 2.04 -7.59 -0.40
C MET A 55 1.90 -9.10 -0.60
N ALA A 56 2.99 -9.87 -0.61
CA ALA A 56 2.93 -11.33 -0.70
C ALA A 56 2.25 -11.96 0.53
N HIS A 57 2.47 -11.40 1.72
CA HIS A 57 1.76 -11.83 2.93
C HIS A 57 0.29 -11.40 2.88
N HIS A 58 0.00 -10.21 2.35
CA HIS A 58 -1.36 -9.69 2.21
C HIS A 58 -2.25 -10.56 1.31
N LEU A 59 -1.69 -11.26 0.32
CA LEU A 59 -2.46 -12.17 -0.55
C LEU A 59 -3.17 -13.32 0.22
N GLY A 60 -2.70 -13.65 1.42
CA GLY A 60 -3.31 -14.66 2.30
C GLY A 60 -4.35 -14.10 3.27
N ASP A 61 -4.64 -12.80 3.23
CA ASP A 61 -5.54 -12.09 4.15
C ASP A 61 -6.61 -11.29 3.39
N TYR A 62 -7.67 -10.88 4.08
CA TYR A 62 -8.77 -9.99 3.65
C TYR A 62 -9.48 -10.38 2.34
N GLY A 63 -8.82 -10.17 1.19
CA GLY A 63 -9.26 -10.61 -0.13
C GLY A 63 -8.26 -11.63 -0.69
N LEU A 64 -8.52 -12.92 -0.47
CA LEU A 64 -7.61 -14.01 -0.87
C LEU A 64 -7.20 -13.91 -2.33
N GLY A 65 -5.89 -13.89 -2.58
CA GLY A 65 -5.31 -13.77 -3.91
C GLY A 65 -5.44 -12.36 -4.53
N SER A 66 -5.82 -11.35 -3.75
CA SER A 66 -5.97 -9.96 -4.19
C SER A 66 -5.33 -8.97 -3.23
N VAL A 67 -5.36 -7.69 -3.61
CA VAL A 67 -4.81 -6.59 -2.82
C VAL A 67 -5.93 -5.62 -2.47
N ALA A 68 -5.97 -5.23 -1.19
CA ALA A 68 -6.96 -4.28 -0.69
C ALA A 68 -6.75 -2.88 -1.31
N GLU A 69 -7.79 -2.06 -1.25
CA GLU A 69 -7.72 -0.65 -1.66
C GLU A 69 -6.77 0.14 -0.76
N ILE A 70 -6.96 -0.01 0.54
CA ILE A 70 -6.30 0.79 1.58
C ILE A 70 -5.97 -0.08 2.80
N LEU A 71 -5.01 0.40 3.58
CA LEU A 71 -4.60 -0.15 4.86
C LEU A 71 -4.53 0.96 5.91
N ASP A 72 -4.69 0.60 7.17
CA ASP A 72 -4.36 1.47 8.30
C ASP A 72 -2.87 1.89 8.18
N GLY A 73 -2.56 3.15 8.50
CA GLY A 73 -1.20 3.69 8.47
C GLY A 73 -0.36 3.37 9.70
N ASP A 74 -0.99 2.95 10.79
CA ASP A 74 -0.33 2.45 11.99
C ASP A 74 -0.48 0.93 12.13
N SER A 75 0.45 0.31 12.85
CA SER A 75 0.43 -1.13 13.14
C SER A 75 -0.88 -1.53 13.84
N PRO A 76 -1.55 -2.63 13.45
CA PRO A 76 -1.04 -3.73 12.62
C PRO A 76 -1.22 -3.56 11.10
N PHE A 77 -1.50 -2.35 10.61
CA PHE A 77 -1.73 -2.06 9.18
C PHE A 77 -2.91 -2.85 8.61
N ALA A 78 -4.02 -2.92 9.35
CA ALA A 78 -5.16 -3.72 8.96
C ALA A 78 -5.72 -3.26 7.61
N PRO A 79 -6.10 -4.20 6.71
CA PRO A 79 -6.69 -3.84 5.43
C PRO A 79 -8.13 -3.34 5.57
N ARG A 80 -8.50 -2.38 4.72
CA ARG A 80 -9.78 -1.67 4.71
C ARG A 80 -10.28 -1.48 3.27
N GLY A 81 -11.47 -0.89 3.13
CA GLY A 81 -12.02 -0.50 1.83
C GLY A 81 -12.38 -1.70 0.94
N CYS A 82 -12.21 -1.55 -0.37
CA CYS A 82 -12.45 -2.63 -1.32
C CYS A 82 -11.48 -3.80 -1.07
N ILE A 83 -12.02 -5.02 -0.90
CA ILE A 83 -11.25 -6.25 -0.64
C ILE A 83 -10.33 -6.65 -1.80
N ALA A 84 -10.70 -6.28 -3.03
CA ALA A 84 -10.02 -6.67 -4.26
C ALA A 84 -10.01 -5.48 -5.22
N GLN A 85 -8.90 -4.76 -5.23
CA GLN A 85 -8.79 -3.49 -5.92
C GLN A 85 -7.85 -3.60 -7.14
N ALA A 86 -8.37 -3.24 -8.32
CA ALA A 86 -7.67 -3.30 -9.60
C ALA A 86 -6.36 -2.46 -9.70
N TRP A 87 -6.36 -1.17 -9.31
CA TRP A 87 -5.13 -0.36 -9.23
C TRP A 87 -4.09 -0.97 -8.30
N SER A 88 -4.50 -1.59 -7.19
CA SER A 88 -3.56 -2.04 -6.15
C SER A 88 -2.82 -3.27 -6.65
N VAL A 89 -3.58 -4.20 -7.26
CA VAL A 89 -3.04 -5.37 -7.95
C VAL A 89 -2.17 -4.93 -9.14
N ALA A 90 -2.67 -4.05 -10.01
CA ALA A 90 -1.96 -3.64 -11.22
C ALA A 90 -0.63 -2.95 -10.91
N GLU A 91 -0.60 -1.99 -9.98
CA GLU A 91 0.64 -1.26 -9.64
C GLU A 91 1.66 -2.14 -8.94
N THR A 92 1.21 -3.09 -8.10
CA THR A 92 2.11 -4.08 -7.48
C THR A 92 2.77 -4.96 -8.53
N LEU A 93 1.98 -5.53 -9.46
CA LEU A 93 2.50 -6.40 -10.52
C LEU A 93 3.41 -5.64 -11.49
N ARG A 94 3.00 -4.44 -11.91
CA ARG A 94 3.77 -3.60 -12.82
C ARG A 94 5.15 -3.29 -12.26
N ALA A 95 5.21 -2.80 -11.01
CA ALA A 95 6.48 -2.50 -10.36
C ALA A 95 7.34 -3.75 -10.15
N TRP A 96 6.72 -4.88 -9.77
CA TRP A 96 7.43 -6.14 -9.59
C TRP A 96 8.11 -6.61 -10.88
N HIS A 97 7.39 -6.59 -12.01
CA HIS A 97 7.92 -6.99 -13.30
C HIS A 97 9.04 -6.07 -13.80
N GLU A 98 8.85 -4.75 -13.70
CA GLU A 98 9.87 -3.78 -14.12
C GLU A 98 11.18 -3.93 -13.32
N LEU A 99 11.08 -4.15 -12.00
CA LEU A 99 12.25 -4.33 -11.12
C LEU A 99 12.88 -5.72 -11.20
N ALA A 100 12.21 -6.71 -11.82
CA ALA A 100 12.78 -8.03 -12.06
C ALA A 100 13.53 -8.11 -13.40
N ALA A 101 13.24 -7.20 -14.33
CA ALA A 101 13.85 -7.15 -15.65
C ALA A 101 15.13 -6.30 -15.71
N GLY A 102 15.38 -5.46 -14.69
CA GLY A 102 16.59 -4.64 -14.54
C GLY A 102 17.54 -5.20 -13.49
#